data_AF-L5NTT8-F1
#
_entry.id   AF-L5NTT8-F1
#
_cell.length_a   1.000
_cell.length_b   1.000
_cell.length_c   1.000
_cell.angle_alpha   90.00
_cell.angle_beta   90.00
_cell.angle_gamma   90.00
#
_symmetry.space_group_name_H-M   'P 1'
#
loop_
_entity.id
_entity.type
_entity.pdbx_description
1 polymer ?
#
loop_
_entity_poly.entity_id
_entity_poly.type
_entity_poly.pdbx_seq_one_letter_code
_entity_poly.pdbx_strand_id
1 'polypeptide(L)' 'AGAAGATLADGAKPVVAGYVIDDNLSIPPVACTAIAATLWLLT' A
#
# COMPACT_ATOMS: atom_id res chain seq x y z
N ALA A 1 -5.51 7.40 6.62
CA ALA A 1 -4.55 7.42 5.49
C ALA A 1 -3.76 6.12 5.36
N GLY A 2 -3.01 5.68 6.37
CA GLY A 2 -2.21 4.45 6.29
C GLY A 2 -3.00 3.18 5.98
N ALA A 3 -4.11 2.95 6.67
CA ALA A 3 -5.01 1.83 6.39
C ALA A 3 -5.56 1.88 4.95
N ALA A 4 -5.96 3.05 4.46
CA ALA A 4 -6.45 3.22 3.10
C ALA A 4 -5.35 2.95 2.04
N GLY A 5 -4.12 3.43 2.27
CA GLY A 5 -2.98 3.14 1.41
C GLY A 5 -2.62 1.65 1.40
N ALA A 6 -2.64 1.01 2.57
CA ALA A 6 -2.43 -0.43 2.69
C ALA A 6 -3.51 -1.23 1.96
N THR A 7 -4.79 -0.89 2.13
CA THR A 7 -5.90 -1.54 1.41
C THR A 7 -5.77 -1.40 -0.11
N LEU A 8 -5.37 -0.23 -0.60
CA LEU A 8 -5.16 -0.01 -2.02
C LEU A 8 -4.02 -0.88 -2.58
N ALA A 9 -2.88 -0.93 -1.88
CA ALA A 9 -1.74 -1.75 -2.27
C ALA A 9 -2.03 -3.25 -2.17
N ASP A 10 -2.68 -3.70 -1.10
CA ASP A 10 -3.11 -5.09 -0.90
C ASP A 10 -4.12 -5.55 -1.96
N GLY A 11 -4.91 -4.62 -2.52
CA GLY A 11 -5.79 -4.90 -3.65
C GLY A 11 -5.07 -5.15 -4.99
N ALA A 12 -3.78 -4.80 -5.11
CA ALA A 12 -3.00 -4.82 -6.34
C ALA A 12 -1.90 -5.90 -6.35
N LYS A 13 -2.23 -7.12 -5.92
CA LYS A 13 -1.25 -8.22 -5.81
C LYS A 13 -0.81 -8.77 -7.16
N PRO A 14 0.48 -9.07 -7.37
CA PRO A 14 0.95 -9.72 -8.57
C PRO A 14 0.51 -11.19 -8.59
N VAL A 15 0.19 -11.67 -9.79
CA VAL A 15 -0.09 -13.09 -10.06
C VAL A 15 0.97 -13.61 -11.02
N VAL A 16 1.72 -14.63 -10.59
CA VAL A 16 2.79 -15.24 -11.37
C VAL A 16 2.50 -16.72 -11.53
N ALA A 17 2.43 -17.20 -12.77
CA ALA A 17 2.10 -18.60 -13.08
C ALA A 17 0.79 -19.10 -12.42
N GLY A 18 -0.19 -18.20 -12.23
CA GLY A 18 -1.46 -18.51 -11.57
C GLY A 18 -1.44 -18.44 -10.04
N TYR A 19 -0.28 -18.20 -9.41
CA TYR A 19 -0.16 -18.03 -7.96
C TYR A 19 -0.22 -16.55 -7.59
N VAL A 20 -1.09 -16.24 -6.62
CA VAL A 20 -1.13 -14.91 -5.99
C VAL A 20 0.11 -14.79 -5.10
N ILE A 21 0.90 -13.76 -5.32
CA ILE A 21 2.05 -13.42 -4.47
C ILE A 21 1.60 -12.33 -3.49
N ASP A 22 1.86 -12.56 -2.20
CA ASP A 22 1.56 -11.56 -1.17
C ASP A 22 2.57 -10.40 -1.27
N ASP A 23 2.06 -9.17 -1.38
CA ASP A 23 2.89 -8.00 -1.63
C ASP A 23 3.27 -7.27 -0.35
N ASN A 24 4.09 -7.92 0.47
CA ASN A 24 4.63 -7.31 1.69
C ASN A 24 5.68 -6.23 1.40
N LEU A 25 6.09 -6.04 0.13
CA LEU A 25 7.11 -5.07 -0.25
C LEU A 25 6.50 -3.70 -0.57
N SER A 26 5.41 -3.64 -1.34
CA SER A 26 4.79 -2.37 -1.72
C SER A 26 3.82 -1.84 -0.65
N ILE A 27 3.19 -2.71 0.15
CA ILE A 27 2.22 -2.30 1.18
C ILE A 27 2.82 -1.33 2.21
N PRO A 28 3.98 -1.61 2.87
CA PRO A 28 4.56 -0.69 3.83
C PRO A 28 4.89 0.70 3.26
N PRO A 29 5.62 0.86 2.13
CA PRO A 29 5.92 2.18 1.60
C PRO A 29 4.66 2.92 1.11
N VAL A 30 3.67 2.25 0.51
CA VAL A 30 2.40 2.90 0.12
C VAL A 30 1.62 3.37 1.35
N ALA A 31 1.53 2.56 2.41
CA ALA A 31 0.88 2.96 3.65
C ALA A 31 1.58 4.15 4.31
N CYS A 32 2.91 4.10 4.43
CA CYS A 32 3.72 5.17 5.03
C CYS A 32 3.63 6.47 4.22
N THR A 33 3.74 6.41 2.89
CA THR A 33 3.62 7.59 2.02
C THR A 33 2.23 8.20 2.08
N ALA A 34 1.17 7.41 2.17
CA ALA A 34 -0.19 7.92 2.37
C ALA A 34 -0.35 8.68 3.70
N ILE A 35 0.24 8.16 4.79
CA ILE A 35 0.28 8.87 6.08
C ILE A 35 1.06 10.17 5.94
N ALA A 36 2.28 10.11 5.39
CA ALA A 36 3.17 11.26 5.24
C ALA A 36 2.52 12.39 4.42
N ALA A 37 1.93 12.04 3.27
CA ALA A 37 1.21 13.00 2.42
C ALA A 37 0.02 13.64 3.16
N THR A 38 -0.72 12.84 3.94
CA THR A 38 -1.85 13.37 4.73
C THR A 38 -1.39 14.35 5.79
N LEU A 39 -0.30 14.04 6.52
CA LEU A 39 0.26 14.96 7.50
C LEU A 39 0.73 16.24 6.81
N TRP A 40 1.49 16.13 5.73
CA TRP A 40 2.02 17.29 5.02
C TRP A 40 0.94 18.24 4.46
N LEU A 41 -0.22 17.70 4.09
CA LEU A 41 -1.35 18.50 3.58
C LEU A 41 -2.22 19.10 4.68
N LEU A 42 -2.17 18.57 5.90
CA LEU A 42 -3.07 18.93 7.00
C LEU A 42 -2.37 19.63 8.18
N THR A 43 -1.06 19.84 8.09
CA THR A 43 -0.25 20.64 9.03
C THR A 43 0.34 21.84 8.33
#